data_AF-A0A0C2YQP3-F1
#
_entry.id   AF-A0A0C2YQP3-F1
#
_cell.length_a   1.000
_cell.length_b   1.000
_cell.length_c   1.000
_cell.angle_alpha   90.00
_cell.angle_beta   90.00
_cell.angle_gamma   90.00
#
_symmetry.space_group_name_H-M   'P 1'
#
loop_
_entity.id
_entity.type
_entity.pdbx_description
1 polymer ?
#
loop_
_entity_poly.entity_id
_entity_poly.type
_entity_poly.pdbx_seq_one_letter_code
_entity_poly.pdbx_strand_id
1 'polypeptide(L)'
;YDPKGKRLVFLKDSWRLDGDDINPEGHFYTELAANHVPHIPQCLANGDMKCSPQQKTQTQKYSQCHWACQKGLAITPHIHYRLILDLVGEALTTFASSKELVQVIHDALLGEL
;
A
#
# COMPACT_ATOMS: atom_id res chain seq x y z
N TYR A 1 3.69 5.54 15.46
CA TYR A 1 4.72 6.49 15.97
C TYR A 1 6.07 5.92 15.63
N ASP A 2 6.90 6.65 14.88
CA ASP A 2 8.30 6.30 14.64
C ASP A 2 9.14 6.76 15.84
N PRO A 3 9.63 5.84 16.69
CA PRO A 3 10.40 6.21 17.88
C PRO A 3 11.78 6.78 17.54
N LYS A 4 12.35 6.45 16.38
CA LYS A 4 13.67 6.95 15.96
C LYS A 4 13.56 8.39 15.46
N GLY A 5 12.63 8.63 14.53
CA GLY A 5 12.37 9.97 13.99
C GLY A 5 11.51 10.87 14.87
N LYS A 6 10.98 10.34 15.99
CA LYS A 6 10.06 11.02 16.93
C LYS A 6 8.86 11.70 16.23
N ARG A 7 8.32 11.06 15.20
CA ARG A 7 7.21 11.59 14.39
C ARG A 7 6.07 10.61 14.26
N LEU A 8 4.87 11.14 14.04
CA LEU A 8 3.74 10.32 13.62
C LEU A 8 3.92 9.97 12.13
N VAL A 9 3.62 8.73 11.78
CA VAL A 9 3.72 8.20 10.40
C VAL A 9 2.54 7.28 10.19
N PHE A 10 2.10 7.17 8.94
CA PHE A 10 1.11 6.18 8.56
C PHE A 10 1.80 4.88 8.17
N LEU A 11 1.50 3.80 8.88
CA LEU A 11 1.96 2.45 8.55
C LEU A 11 0.80 1.68 7.95
N LYS A 12 0.96 1.27 6.69
CA LYS A 12 0.06 0.34 6.02
C LYS A 12 0.71 -1.04 6.02
N ASP A 13 0.08 -2.00 6.69
CA ASP A 13 0.44 -3.42 6.67
C ASP A 13 -0.58 -4.13 5.78
N SER A 14 -0.14 -4.72 4.66
CA SER A 14 -1.04 -5.24 3.63
C SER A 14 -0.55 -6.54 2.99
N TRP A 15 -1.47 -7.26 2.36
CA TRP A 15 -1.15 -8.41 1.51
C TRP A 15 -1.32 -7.96 0.06
N ARG A 16 -0.21 -7.73 -0.64
CA ARG A 16 -0.25 -7.40 -2.07
C ARG A 16 -0.20 -8.67 -2.90
N LEU A 17 -0.61 -8.57 -4.17
CA LEU A 17 -0.46 -9.66 -5.12
C LEU A 17 1.02 -9.99 -5.33
N ASP A 18 1.34 -11.28 -5.31
CA ASP A 18 2.69 -11.82 -5.50
C ASP A 18 2.85 -12.26 -6.97
N GLY A 19 2.96 -11.28 -7.86
CA GLY A 19 3.18 -11.49 -9.30
C GLY A 19 4.30 -10.61 -9.82
N ASP A 20 5.07 -11.11 -10.78
CA ASP A 20 6.25 -10.43 -11.33
C ASP A 20 5.91 -9.13 -12.08
N ASP A 21 4.72 -9.08 -12.70
CA ASP A 21 4.24 -7.92 -13.45
C ASP A 21 3.50 -6.88 -12.58
N ILE A 22 3.50 -7.07 -11.26
CA ILE A 22 2.75 -6.22 -10.32
C ILE A 22 3.72 -5.36 -9.52
N ASN A 23 3.81 -4.09 -9.91
CA ASN A 23 4.58 -3.10 -9.19
C ASN A 23 3.97 -2.86 -7.79
N PRO A 24 4.79 -2.88 -6.72
CA PRO A 24 4.31 -2.56 -5.39
C PRO A 24 3.94 -1.08 -5.30
N GLU A 25 2.97 -0.74 -4.45
CA GLU A 25 2.49 0.64 -4.27
C GLU A 25 3.62 1.67 -4.03
N GLY A 26 4.62 1.31 -3.23
CA GLY A 26 5.77 2.18 -2.96
C GLY A 26 6.65 2.50 -4.18
N HIS A 27 6.60 1.68 -5.24
CA HIS A 27 7.23 2.00 -6.54
C HIS A 27 6.62 3.29 -7.10
N PHE A 28 5.28 3.38 -7.15
CA PHE A 28 4.59 4.54 -7.69
C PHE A 28 4.84 5.80 -6.86
N TYR A 29 4.89 5.70 -5.52
CA TYR A 29 5.31 6.85 -4.71
C TYR A 29 6.73 7.35 -5.05
N THR A 30 7.64 6.44 -5.37
CA THR A 30 9.02 6.79 -5.75
C THR A 30 9.03 7.48 -7.12
N GLU A 31 8.25 6.96 -8.06
CA GLU A 31 8.11 7.51 -9.41
C GLU A 31 7.45 8.89 -9.42
N LEU A 32 6.35 9.06 -8.68
CA LEU A 32 5.66 10.33 -8.52
C LEU A 32 6.57 11.39 -7.88
N ALA A 33 7.34 11.00 -6.85
CA ALA A 33 8.30 11.89 -6.22
C ALA A 33 9.44 12.30 -7.17
N ALA A 34 9.93 11.38 -8.01
CA ALA A 34 10.95 11.67 -9.01
C ALA A 34 10.47 12.66 -10.09
N ASN A 35 9.17 12.60 -10.43
CA ASN A 35 8.51 13.54 -11.34
C ASN A 35 8.02 14.83 -10.66
N HIS A 36 8.31 15.03 -9.37
CA HIS A 36 7.91 16.21 -8.60
C HIS A 36 6.40 16.46 -8.59
N VAL A 37 5.59 15.38 -8.64
CA VAL A 37 4.13 15.50 -8.56
C VAL A 37 3.74 16.08 -7.20
N PRO A 38 2.96 17.18 -7.15
CA PRO A 38 2.60 17.84 -5.91
C PRO A 38 1.50 17.08 -5.16
N HIS A 39 1.27 17.45 -3.90
CA HIS A 39 0.16 16.96 -3.07
C HIS A 39 0.12 15.45 -2.80
N ILE A 40 1.23 14.75 -2.99
CA ILE A 40 1.38 13.33 -2.64
C ILE A 40 2.07 13.17 -1.27
N PRO A 41 1.68 12.17 -0.45
CA PRO A 41 2.47 11.76 0.70
C PRO A 41 3.87 11.30 0.29
N GLN A 42 4.88 11.58 1.11
CA GLN A 42 6.22 11.05 0.92
C GLN A 42 6.29 9.59 1.40
N CYS A 43 6.71 8.68 0.53
CA CYS A 43 7.06 7.32 0.93
C CYS A 43 8.39 7.32 1.68
N LEU A 44 8.33 7.04 2.99
CA LEU A 44 9.50 6.99 3.86
C LEU A 44 10.22 5.63 3.80
N ALA A 45 9.45 4.55 3.70
CA ALA A 45 9.97 3.20 3.57
C ALA A 45 8.88 2.30 3.00
N ASN A 46 9.28 1.32 2.21
CA ASN A 46 8.37 0.30 1.74
C ASN A 46 9.10 -1.01 1.43
N GLY A 47 8.37 -2.11 1.35
CA GLY A 47 8.93 -3.37 0.88
C GLY A 47 8.20 -4.60 1.36
N ASP A 48 8.49 -5.70 0.68
CA ASP A 48 8.06 -7.02 1.10
C ASP A 48 8.74 -7.42 2.41
N MET A 49 7.99 -8.13 3.26
CA MET A 49 8.49 -8.53 4.56
C MET A 49 9.55 -9.61 4.45
N LYS A 50 10.81 -9.20 4.64
CA LYS A 50 11.98 -10.09 4.68
C LYS A 50 12.00 -10.88 5.99
N CYS A 51 11.31 -12.01 6.00
CA CYS A 51 11.24 -12.94 7.12
C CYS A 51 11.42 -14.39 6.67
N SER A 52 11.79 -15.26 7.61
CA SER A 52 11.88 -16.71 7.40
C SER A 52 11.02 -17.43 8.44
N PRO A 53 10.02 -18.24 8.03
CA PRO A 53 9.57 -18.43 6.65
C PRO A 53 8.98 -17.14 6.05
N GLN A 54 9.05 -16.99 4.73
CA GLN A 54 8.42 -15.85 4.04
C GLN A 54 6.92 -15.82 4.32
N GLN A 55 6.41 -14.63 4.63
CA GLN A 55 4.97 -14.40 4.81
C GLN A 55 4.30 -14.26 3.45
N LYS A 56 3.91 -15.41 2.89
CA LYS A 56 3.18 -15.57 1.62
C LYS A 56 2.00 -16.51 1.81
N THR A 57 0.94 -16.30 1.05
CA THR A 57 -0.13 -17.29 0.96
C THR A 57 0.38 -18.57 0.30
N GLN A 58 -0.19 -19.71 0.70
CA GLN A 58 0.18 -21.02 0.13
C GLN A 58 -1.00 -21.75 -0.49
N THR A 59 -2.22 -21.24 -0.37
CA THR A 59 -3.46 -21.88 -0.81
C THR A 59 -3.41 -22.31 -2.28
N GLN A 60 -2.78 -21.48 -3.13
CA GLN A 60 -2.55 -21.77 -4.55
C GLN A 60 -1.74 -23.05 -4.79
N LYS A 61 -0.83 -23.43 -3.87
CA LYS A 61 -0.03 -24.67 -3.96
C LYS A 61 -0.87 -25.92 -3.71
N TYR A 62 -1.98 -25.77 -3.00
CA TYR A 62 -2.86 -26.87 -2.60
C TYR A 62 -4.18 -26.89 -3.37
N SER A 63 -4.34 -26.04 -4.39
CA SER A 63 -5.57 -25.94 -5.21
C SER A 63 -5.91 -27.25 -5.94
N GLN A 64 -4.92 -28.13 -6.16
CA GLN A 64 -5.09 -29.42 -6.83
C GLN A 64 -5.24 -30.60 -5.84
N CYS A 65 -5.16 -30.36 -4.53
CA CYS A 65 -5.23 -31.43 -3.54
C CYS A 65 -6.61 -32.11 -3.56
N HIS A 66 -6.64 -33.42 -3.24
CA HIS A 66 -7.88 -34.19 -3.27
C HIS A 66 -8.95 -33.67 -2.29
N TRP A 67 -8.50 -33.05 -1.19
CA TRP A 67 -9.32 -32.45 -0.14
C TRP A 67 -9.69 -30.99 -0.39
N ALA A 68 -9.19 -30.36 -1.47
CA ALA A 68 -9.57 -28.99 -1.80
C ALA A 68 -11.07 -28.92 -2.14
N CYS A 69 -11.78 -27.99 -1.51
CA CYS A 69 -13.24 -27.81 -1.72
C CYS A 69 -13.58 -27.62 -3.20
N GLN A 70 -12.75 -26.86 -3.92
CA GLN A 70 -12.84 -26.69 -5.37
C GLN A 70 -11.45 -26.94 -5.98
N LYS A 71 -11.34 -28.02 -6.73
CA LYS A 71 -10.08 -28.42 -7.38
C LYS A 71 -9.80 -27.53 -8.59
N GLY A 72 -8.54 -27.13 -8.72
CA GLY A 72 -8.06 -26.35 -9.86
C GLY A 72 -8.54 -24.90 -9.92
N LEU A 73 -9.07 -24.36 -8.81
CA LEU A 73 -9.36 -22.94 -8.74
C LEU A 73 -8.07 -22.14 -8.89
N ALA A 74 -8.06 -21.16 -9.80
CA ALA A 74 -6.97 -20.21 -9.95
C ALA A 74 -6.98 -19.23 -8.77
N ILE A 75 -6.17 -19.52 -7.76
CA ILE A 75 -6.04 -18.69 -6.56
C ILE A 75 -4.83 -17.77 -6.73
N THR A 76 -5.04 -16.46 -6.58
CA THR A 76 -3.95 -15.49 -6.74
C THR A 76 -3.07 -15.46 -5.49
N PRO A 77 -1.74 -15.65 -5.62
CA PRO A 77 -0.84 -15.59 -4.48
C PRO A 77 -0.69 -14.17 -3.96
N HIS A 78 -0.44 -14.03 -2.66
CA HIS A 78 -0.21 -12.75 -2.00
C HIS A 78 1.02 -12.82 -1.11
N ILE A 79 1.72 -11.70 -0.99
CA ILE A 79 2.90 -11.52 -0.14
C ILE A 79 2.66 -10.36 0.83
N HIS A 80 3.14 -10.53 2.05
CA HIS A 80 3.04 -9.50 3.08
C HIS A 80 3.98 -8.33 2.79
N TYR A 81 3.42 -7.12 2.76
CA TYR A 81 4.07 -5.89 2.34
C TYR A 81 3.80 -4.77 3.35
N ARG A 82 4.80 -3.91 3.55
CA ARG A 82 4.66 -2.69 4.35
C ARG A 82 4.96 -1.45 3.55
N LEU A 83 4.18 -0.41 3.82
CA LEU A 83 4.39 0.94 3.32
C LEU A 83 4.29 1.92 4.49
N ILE A 84 5.25 2.84 4.56
CA ILE A 84 5.31 3.91 5.55
C ILE A 84 5.27 5.26 4.83
N LEU A 85 4.27 6.07 5.16
CA LEU A 85 4.10 7.42 4.64
C LEU A 85 4.31 8.45 5.76
N ASP A 86 4.77 9.65 5.40
CA ASP A 86 4.97 10.77 6.32
C ASP A 86 3.67 11.46 6.76
N LEU A 87 2.62 11.34 5.95
CA LEU A 87 1.31 11.93 6.22
C LEU A 87 0.39 10.92 6.92
N VAL A 88 -0.20 11.34 8.04
CA VAL A 88 -1.34 10.64 8.66
C VAL A 88 -2.62 11.36 8.26
N GLY A 89 -3.49 10.65 7.54
CA GLY A 89 -4.77 11.19 7.11
C GLY A 89 -5.76 11.31 8.26
N GLU A 90 -6.63 12.31 8.15
CA GLU A 90 -7.83 12.47 8.98
C GLU A 90 -9.04 11.88 8.25
N ALA A 91 -10.13 11.63 8.97
CA ALA A 91 -11.37 11.17 8.34
C ALA A 91 -11.92 12.25 7.39
N LEU A 92 -12.43 11.85 6.22
CA LEU A 92 -13.02 12.79 5.24
C LEU A 92 -14.29 13.50 5.76
N THR A 93 -14.84 13.05 6.89
CA THR A 93 -15.94 13.72 7.60
C THR A 93 -15.46 14.78 8.59
N THR A 94 -14.16 14.82 8.86
CA THR A 94 -13.52 15.70 9.83
C THR A 94 -12.82 16.81 9.07
N PHE A 95 -13.61 17.81 8.66
CA PHE A 95 -13.12 19.05 8.07
C PHE A 95 -13.75 20.23 8.82
N ALA A 96 -13.00 21.32 8.97
CA ALA A 96 -13.50 22.53 9.61
C ALA A 96 -14.51 23.28 8.72
N SER A 97 -14.45 23.08 7.41
CA SER A 97 -15.38 23.71 6.46
C SER A 97 -15.48 22.96 5.13
N SER A 98 -16.56 23.19 4.39
CA SER A 98 -16.70 22.66 3.02
C SER A 98 -15.56 23.11 2.09
N LYS A 99 -14.97 24.30 2.33
CA LYS A 99 -13.81 24.78 1.59
C LYS A 99 -12.63 23.82 1.72
N GLU A 100 -12.36 23.32 2.92
CA GLU A 100 -11.25 22.39 3.16
C GLU A 100 -11.44 21.08 2.41
N LEU A 101 -12.65 20.51 2.45
CA LEU A 101 -12.98 19.32 1.66
C LEU A 101 -12.78 19.56 0.15
N VAL A 102 -13.27 20.67 -0.37
CA VAL A 102 -13.10 21.03 -1.80
C VAL A 102 -11.62 21.24 -2.14
N GLN A 103 -10.82 21.81 -1.23
CA GLN A 103 -9.38 21.97 -1.42
C GLN A 103 -8.67 20.62 -1.51
N VAL A 104 -8.98 19.67 -0.62
CA VAL A 104 -8.39 18.32 -0.67
C VAL A 104 -8.72 17.62 -2.00
N ILE A 105 -9.95 17.75 -2.48
CA ILE A 105 -10.35 17.19 -3.78
C ILE A 105 -9.59 17.88 -4.92
N HIS A 106 -9.50 19.21 -4.90
CA HIS A 106 -8.74 19.98 -5.88
C HIS A 106 -7.26 19.56 -5.93
N ASP A 107 -6.61 19.46 -4.76
CA ASP A 107 -5.20 19.08 -4.65
C ASP A 107 -4.95 17.65 -5.15
N ALA A 108 -5.89 16.73 -4.91
CA ALA A 108 -5.84 15.38 -5.46
C ALA A 108 -5.98 15.34 -6.99
N LEU A 109 -6.71 16.28 -7.59
CA LEU A 109 -6.87 16.39 -9.05
C LEU A 109 -5.65 17.04 -9.72
N LEU A 110 -4.91 17.90 -9.02
CA LEU A 110 -3.66 18.48 -9.54
C LEU A 110 -2.49 17.49 -9.55
N GLY A 111 -2.57 16.42 -8.76
CA GLY A 111 -1.58 15.35 -8.71
C GLY A 111 -1.64 14.45 -9.95
N GLU A 112 -1.27 14.98 -11.13
CA GLU A 112 -1.13 14.23 -12.37
C GLU A 112 0.34 13.85 -12.64
N LEU A 113 0.56 12.70 -13.31
CA LEU A 113 1.86 12.14 -13.68
C LEU A 113 2.55 12.90 -14.82
#